data_AF-A0A7X8VYC8-F1
#
_entry.id   AF-A0A7X8VYC8-F1
#
_cell.length_a   1.000
_cell.length_b   1.000
_cell.length_c   1.000
_cell.angle_alpha   90.00
_cell.angle_beta   90.00
_cell.angle_gamma   90.00
#
_symmetry.space_group_name_H-M   'P 1'
#
loop_
_entity.id
_entity.type
_entity.pdbx_description
1 polymer ?
#
loop_
_entity_poly.entity_id
_entity_poly.type
_entity_poly.pdbx_seq_one_letter_code
_entity_poly.pdbx_strand_id
1 'polypeptide(L)'
;MRIVILGLSLVIGFQLSAAVFVERSFSGEDISAGECLQVCLTVSLSPPNPELLIVSERLPSGVRLLSACWQGQSIVGKESDGLYKWLLGWPAPLQSGLLQYEVEVQSAAAPALLWEGQVTLPDGSVQSISGQQRFFLQPRHLPAPEFSPADGSEFTDTMLVELHCCDCAGDIFFAFGADPPIADWLWYEGPFAIDNSVILQAEVWNEWGEYSARSTSRYYRRGECRLLLQPGWNWFGNGLLLPSAEQQKLLSSQVWQFCPRNRCWVRAKSIEPRQAYFIYSVKTAEVPLQGLLPLPESSAEAFSGWQPQLLDCSCTAEQGWVWLNDSYSSFDQNNFQTDRPGWIFRAE
;
A
#
# COMPACT_ATOMS: atom_id res chain seq x y z
N MET A 1 35.80 -14.63 20.42
CA MET A 1 36.16 -15.63 21.45
C MET A 1 34.93 -16.48 21.71
N ARG A 2 34.83 -17.66 21.09
CA ARG A 2 33.74 -18.63 21.31
C ARG A 2 34.19 -19.57 22.42
N ILE A 3 33.46 -19.59 23.52
CA ILE A 3 33.66 -20.57 24.60
C ILE A 3 32.93 -21.84 24.17
N VAL A 4 33.69 -22.87 23.81
CA VAL A 4 33.19 -24.23 23.65
C VAL A 4 33.32 -24.89 25.01
N ILE A 5 32.20 -25.18 25.67
CA ILE A 5 32.18 -26.02 26.87
C ILE A 5 32.02 -27.46 26.40
N LEU A 6 33.11 -28.21 26.38
CA LEU A 6 33.10 -29.66 26.23
C LEU A 6 32.85 -30.27 27.62
N GLY A 7 31.60 -30.61 27.91
CA GLY A 7 31.25 -31.48 29.03
C GLY A 7 31.53 -32.94 28.66
N LEU A 8 32.54 -33.55 29.27
CA LEU A 8 32.71 -35.00 29.27
C LEU A 8 31.62 -35.63 30.15
N SER A 9 30.77 -36.45 29.55
CA SER A 9 29.89 -37.37 30.29
C SER A 9 30.37 -38.79 30.05
N LEU A 10 30.98 -39.39 31.08
CA LEU A 10 31.24 -40.83 31.14
C LEU A 10 29.93 -41.52 31.51
N VAL A 11 29.27 -42.16 30.54
CA VAL A 11 28.10 -43.01 30.78
C VAL A 11 28.54 -44.46 30.66
N ILE A 12 28.68 -45.14 31.79
CA ILE A 12 28.75 -46.60 31.83
C ILE A 12 27.31 -47.09 31.89
N GLY A 13 26.78 -47.56 30.76
CA GLY A 13 25.44 -48.14 30.66
C GLY A 13 25.52 -49.54 30.06
N PHE A 14 25.18 -50.56 30.84
CA PHE A 14 24.77 -51.85 30.27
C PHE A 14 23.36 -51.66 29.71
N GLN A 15 23.22 -51.54 28.40
CA GLN A 15 21.94 -51.46 27.72
C GLN A 15 21.54 -52.86 27.22
N LEU A 16 20.52 -53.44 27.83
CA LEU A 16 20.00 -54.79 27.50
C LEU A 16 18.75 -54.75 26.61
N SER A 17 18.39 -53.59 26.03
CA SER A 17 17.28 -53.49 25.07
C SER A 17 17.73 -52.82 23.76
N ALA A 18 17.14 -53.28 22.65
CA ALA A 18 17.30 -52.66 21.34
C ALA A 18 16.94 -51.17 21.44
N ALA A 19 17.91 -50.29 21.24
CA ALA A 19 17.65 -48.87 21.20
C ALA A 19 17.02 -48.53 19.86
N VAL A 20 15.74 -48.15 19.90
CA VAL A 20 15.05 -47.49 18.79
C VAL A 20 15.18 -45.99 19.02
N PHE A 21 15.65 -45.26 18.02
CA PHE A 21 15.73 -43.81 18.07
C PHE A 21 14.95 -43.25 16.91
N VAL A 22 13.99 -42.36 17.20
CA VAL A 22 13.19 -41.69 16.18
C VAL A 22 13.34 -40.19 16.33
N GLU A 23 13.81 -39.56 15.27
CA GLU A 23 14.00 -38.12 15.14
C GLU A 23 13.03 -37.56 14.11
N ARG A 24 12.37 -36.46 14.46
CA ARG A 24 11.46 -35.74 13.58
C ARG A 24 12.13 -34.52 12.96
N SER A 25 11.92 -34.33 11.67
CA SER A 25 12.25 -33.11 10.93
C SER A 25 11.10 -32.69 10.01
N PHE A 26 11.12 -31.44 9.57
CA PHE A 26 10.08 -30.81 8.78
C PHE A 26 10.69 -30.09 7.59
N SER A 27 9.93 -29.93 6.49
CA SER A 27 10.41 -29.24 5.28
C SER A 27 10.55 -27.72 5.43
N GLY A 28 10.00 -27.12 6.49
CA GLY A 28 10.07 -25.69 6.77
C GLY A 28 9.88 -25.38 8.26
N GLU A 29 10.09 -24.13 8.65
CA GLU A 29 9.87 -23.63 10.02
C GLU A 29 8.56 -22.86 10.18
N ASP A 30 8.08 -22.28 9.07
CA ASP A 30 6.81 -21.55 8.98
C ASP A 30 5.92 -22.22 7.91
N ILE A 31 4.61 -22.09 8.07
CA ILE A 31 3.62 -22.57 7.10
C ILE A 31 2.41 -21.64 7.06
N SER A 32 1.90 -21.40 5.86
CA SER A 32 0.66 -20.64 5.63
C SER A 32 -0.54 -21.58 5.53
N ALA A 33 -1.73 -21.05 5.80
CA ALA A 33 -2.96 -21.78 5.53
C ALA A 33 -3.06 -22.18 4.04
N GLY A 34 -3.38 -23.44 3.78
CA GLY A 34 -3.48 -24.04 2.44
C GLY A 34 -2.16 -24.60 1.89
N GLU A 35 -1.04 -24.43 2.58
CA GLU A 35 0.24 -25.02 2.18
C GLU A 35 0.40 -26.47 2.67
N CYS A 36 1.27 -27.21 1.99
CA CYS A 36 1.64 -28.57 2.36
C CYS A 36 2.94 -28.57 3.17
N LEU A 37 2.94 -29.27 4.30
CA LEU A 37 4.12 -29.56 5.11
C LEU A 37 4.54 -31.00 4.89
N GLN A 38 5.79 -31.23 4.53
CA GLN A 38 6.37 -32.57 4.59
C GLN A 38 6.99 -32.79 5.97
N VAL A 39 6.61 -33.90 6.60
CA VAL A 39 7.15 -34.36 7.88
C VAL A 39 7.95 -35.63 7.65
N CYS A 40 9.16 -35.66 8.20
CA CYS A 40 10.11 -36.75 8.07
C CYS A 40 10.43 -37.33 9.44
N LEU A 41 10.27 -38.63 9.60
CA LEU A 41 10.66 -39.39 10.79
C LEU A 41 11.81 -40.34 10.42
N THR A 42 13.00 -40.05 10.92
CA THR A 42 14.18 -40.90 10.75
C THR A 42 14.21 -41.93 11.88
N VAL A 43 14.03 -43.20 11.53
CA VAL A 43 14.02 -44.31 12.49
C VAL A 43 15.36 -45.04 12.41
N SER A 44 16.12 -44.98 13.50
CA SER A 44 17.39 -45.68 13.67
C SER A 44 17.23 -46.85 14.64
N LEU A 45 17.62 -48.04 14.20
CA LEU A 45 17.53 -49.28 14.99
C LEU A 45 18.92 -49.74 15.41
N SER A 46 19.06 -50.14 16.66
CA SER A 46 20.24 -50.85 17.16
C SER A 46 19.94 -52.35 17.29
N PRO A 47 20.86 -53.24 16.86
CA PRO A 47 20.67 -54.68 17.00
C PRO A 47 20.45 -55.11 18.47
N PRO A 48 19.60 -56.12 18.72
CA PRO A 48 18.78 -56.83 17.73
C PRO A 48 17.61 -55.96 17.24
N ASN A 49 17.40 -55.90 15.92
CA ASN A 49 16.31 -55.10 15.35
C ASN A 49 14.96 -55.69 15.76
N PRO A 50 13.98 -54.87 16.19
CA PRO A 50 12.63 -55.36 16.40
C PRO A 50 12.01 -55.82 15.06
N GLU A 51 11.15 -56.83 15.09
CA GLU A 51 10.49 -57.32 13.88
C GLU A 51 9.48 -56.30 13.32
N LEU A 52 8.88 -55.50 14.21
CA LEU A 52 7.76 -54.64 13.93
C LEU A 52 7.84 -53.36 14.77
N LEU A 53 7.41 -52.24 14.21
CA LEU A 53 7.15 -51.01 14.96
C LEU A 53 5.77 -50.46 14.62
N ILE A 54 5.11 -49.89 15.63
CA ILE A 54 3.94 -49.04 15.42
C ILE A 54 4.36 -47.60 15.70
N VAL A 55 4.38 -46.77 14.67
CA VAL A 55 4.57 -45.33 14.82
C VAL A 55 3.20 -44.69 14.96
N SER A 56 3.00 -43.92 16.01
CA SER A 56 1.77 -43.17 16.26
C SER A 56 2.06 -41.68 16.29
N GLU A 57 1.34 -40.87 15.53
CA GLU A 57 1.42 -39.40 15.53
C GLU A 57 0.03 -38.80 15.74
N ARG A 58 -0.10 -37.85 16.65
CA ARG A 58 -1.32 -37.05 16.80
C ARG A 58 -1.16 -35.81 15.95
N LEU A 59 -1.96 -35.69 14.89
CA LEU A 59 -1.96 -34.49 14.07
C LEU A 59 -2.71 -33.36 14.80
N PRO A 60 -2.22 -32.11 14.72
CA PRO A 60 -2.92 -30.95 15.26
C PRO A 60 -4.31 -30.77 14.61
N SER A 61 -5.24 -30.17 15.34
CA SER A 61 -6.53 -29.76 14.77
C SER A 61 -6.33 -28.79 13.58
N GLY A 62 -7.06 -29.02 12.50
CA GLY A 62 -6.92 -28.26 11.25
C GLY A 62 -5.76 -28.72 10.36
N VAL A 63 -5.16 -29.89 10.63
CA VAL A 63 -4.15 -30.51 9.75
C VAL A 63 -4.71 -31.80 9.15
N ARG A 64 -4.61 -31.95 7.84
CA ARG A 64 -5.09 -33.12 7.10
C ARG A 64 -3.94 -33.92 6.52
N LEU A 65 -3.88 -35.22 6.80
CA LEU A 65 -2.93 -36.12 6.13
C LEU A 65 -3.30 -36.29 4.65
N LEU A 66 -2.34 -36.06 3.76
CA LEU A 66 -2.50 -36.26 2.31
C LEU A 66 -1.92 -37.59 1.87
N SER A 67 -0.67 -37.85 2.24
CA SER A 67 0.08 -39.03 1.80
C SER A 67 1.10 -39.47 2.86
N ALA A 68 1.49 -40.74 2.82
CA ALA A 68 2.58 -41.27 3.64
C ALA A 68 3.35 -42.35 2.87
N CYS A 69 4.67 -42.38 3.06
CA CYS A 69 5.53 -43.42 2.51
C CYS A 69 6.63 -43.84 3.50
N TRP A 70 6.98 -45.11 3.48
CA TRP A 70 8.10 -45.69 4.21
C TRP A 70 9.16 -46.14 3.22
N GLN A 71 10.38 -45.59 3.33
CA GLN A 71 11.47 -45.86 2.40
C GLN A 71 11.04 -45.68 0.92
N GLY A 72 10.22 -44.65 0.66
CA GLY A 72 9.67 -44.34 -0.66
C GLY A 72 8.49 -45.22 -1.11
N GLN A 73 8.10 -46.23 -0.34
CA GLN A 73 6.92 -47.05 -0.63
C GLN A 73 5.68 -46.46 0.05
N SER A 74 4.61 -46.22 -0.71
CA SER A 74 3.36 -45.69 -0.15
C SER A 74 2.77 -46.63 0.89
N ILE A 75 2.38 -46.08 2.04
CA ILE A 75 1.74 -46.81 3.12
C ILE A 75 0.46 -46.09 3.55
N VAL A 76 -0.50 -46.86 4.08
CA VAL A 76 -1.75 -46.31 4.60
C VAL A 76 -1.70 -46.29 6.12
N GLY A 77 -1.80 -45.10 6.69
CA GLY A 77 -1.98 -44.93 8.13
C GLY A 77 -3.42 -45.24 8.53
N LYS A 78 -3.62 -45.85 9.71
CA LYS A 78 -4.95 -45.96 10.31
C LYS A 78 -5.21 -44.74 11.19
N GLU A 79 -6.23 -43.98 10.86
CA GLU A 79 -6.70 -42.84 11.65
C GLU A 79 -7.71 -43.29 12.72
N SER A 80 -7.60 -42.71 13.92
CA SER A 80 -8.65 -42.74 14.93
C SER A 80 -8.54 -41.47 15.80
N ASP A 81 -9.52 -40.58 15.73
CA ASP A 81 -9.60 -39.37 16.57
C ASP A 81 -8.33 -38.48 16.46
N GLY A 82 -7.90 -38.20 15.23
CA GLY A 82 -6.69 -37.40 14.94
C GLY A 82 -5.36 -38.10 15.24
N LEU A 83 -5.39 -39.32 15.79
CA LEU A 83 -4.22 -40.17 15.98
C LEU A 83 -4.03 -41.07 14.75
N TYR A 84 -2.91 -40.91 14.07
CA TYR A 84 -2.50 -41.75 12.94
C TYR A 84 -1.53 -42.81 13.40
N LYS A 85 -1.74 -44.05 12.93
CA LYS A 85 -0.86 -45.18 13.23
C LYS A 85 -0.34 -45.82 11.95
N TRP A 86 0.97 -45.98 11.86
CA TRP A 86 1.63 -46.71 10.78
C TRP A 86 2.32 -47.95 11.31
N LEU A 87 2.16 -49.05 10.58
CA LEU A 87 2.79 -50.32 10.87
C LEU A 87 4.04 -50.46 9.99
N LEU A 88 5.22 -50.54 10.62
CA LEU A 88 6.51 -50.65 9.92
C LEU A 88 7.12 -52.03 10.19
N GLY A 89 7.75 -52.65 9.18
CA GLY A 89 8.35 -53.98 9.31
C GLY A 89 7.44 -55.15 8.94
N TRP A 90 6.33 -54.88 8.23
CA TRP A 90 5.49 -55.91 7.64
C TRP A 90 5.23 -55.63 6.15
N PRO A 91 5.35 -56.62 5.25
CA PRO A 91 5.71 -58.03 5.50
C PRO A 91 7.24 -58.30 5.51
N ALA A 92 8.08 -57.28 5.29
CA ALA A 92 9.53 -57.42 5.21
C ALA A 92 10.21 -57.06 6.55
N PRO A 93 11.37 -57.66 6.88
CA PRO A 93 12.09 -57.35 8.10
C PRO A 93 12.34 -55.85 8.25
N LEU A 94 12.08 -55.33 9.44
CA LEU A 94 12.29 -53.92 9.73
C LEU A 94 13.78 -53.54 9.63
N GLN A 95 14.03 -52.44 8.94
CA GLN A 95 15.35 -51.82 8.83
C GLN A 95 15.26 -50.36 9.29
N SER A 96 16.40 -49.75 9.62
CA SER A 96 16.47 -48.30 9.77
C SER A 96 15.97 -47.64 8.48
N GLY A 97 15.24 -46.55 8.59
CA GLY A 97 14.55 -45.99 7.44
C GLY A 97 13.90 -44.64 7.71
N LEU A 98 13.21 -44.16 6.69
CA LEU A 98 12.57 -42.86 6.67
C LEU A 98 11.07 -43.05 6.44
N LEU A 99 10.26 -42.60 7.39
CA LEU A 99 8.83 -42.41 7.21
C LEU A 99 8.62 -40.94 6.82
N GLN A 100 8.13 -40.69 5.61
CA GLN A 100 7.77 -39.36 5.14
C GLN A 100 6.26 -39.28 4.99
N TYR A 101 5.66 -38.18 5.41
CA TYR A 101 4.26 -37.93 5.17
C TYR A 101 3.99 -36.46 4.88
N GLU A 102 3.00 -36.21 4.04
CA GLU A 102 2.59 -34.86 3.66
C GLU A 102 1.27 -34.53 4.34
N VAL A 103 1.21 -33.34 4.92
CA VAL A 103 0.00 -32.80 5.54
C VAL A 103 -0.34 -31.46 4.93
N GLU A 104 -1.63 -31.17 4.81
CA GLU A 104 -2.16 -29.86 4.43
C GLU A 104 -2.65 -29.13 5.68
N VAL A 105 -2.25 -27.88 5.83
CA VAL A 105 -2.74 -27.01 6.90
C VAL A 105 -4.01 -26.31 6.43
N GLN A 106 -5.12 -26.54 7.11
CA GLN A 106 -6.40 -25.90 6.80
C GLN A 106 -6.44 -24.47 7.33
N SER A 107 -7.21 -23.59 6.71
CA SER A 107 -7.36 -22.19 7.14
C SER A 107 -7.95 -22.02 8.53
N ALA A 108 -8.72 -23.01 9.02
CA ALA A 108 -9.28 -23.02 10.37
C ALA A 108 -8.30 -23.50 11.46
N ALA A 109 -7.04 -23.79 11.10
CA ALA A 109 -6.06 -24.33 12.04
C ALA A 109 -5.66 -23.30 13.10
N ALA A 110 -5.27 -23.79 14.29
CA ALA A 110 -4.82 -22.94 15.37
C ALA A 110 -3.55 -22.17 14.96
N PRO A 111 -3.34 -20.93 15.45
CA PRO A 111 -2.16 -20.13 15.12
C PRO A 111 -0.84 -20.76 15.59
N ALA A 112 -0.94 -21.78 16.44
CA ALA A 112 0.16 -22.62 16.85
C ALA A 112 -0.21 -24.09 16.69
N LEU A 113 0.64 -24.84 15.99
CA LEU A 113 0.47 -26.28 15.78
C LEU A 113 1.52 -27.05 16.60
N LEU A 114 1.11 -28.14 17.27
CA LEU A 114 1.95 -28.96 18.15
C LEU A 114 1.92 -30.44 17.73
N TRP A 115 3.09 -31.02 17.43
CA TRP A 115 3.22 -32.42 17.03
C TRP A 115 3.67 -33.31 18.18
N GLU A 116 2.92 -34.39 18.40
CA GLU A 116 3.19 -35.39 19.41
C GLU A 116 3.18 -36.79 18.80
N GLY A 117 4.25 -37.55 19.04
CA GLY A 117 4.40 -38.86 18.45
C GLY A 117 5.10 -39.85 19.37
N GLN A 118 4.79 -41.12 19.16
CA GLN A 118 5.29 -42.24 19.96
C GLN A 118 5.56 -43.45 19.07
N VAL A 119 6.46 -44.30 19.52
CA VAL A 119 6.76 -45.59 18.91
C VAL A 119 6.45 -46.69 19.90
N THR A 120 5.67 -47.68 19.49
CA THR A 120 5.39 -48.89 20.28
C THR A 120 6.19 -50.06 19.72
N LEU A 121 6.98 -50.69 20.59
CA LEU A 121 7.77 -51.89 20.29
C LEU A 121 6.92 -53.17 20.40
N PRO A 122 7.37 -54.32 19.86
CA PRO A 122 6.62 -55.59 19.93
C PRO A 122 6.36 -56.08 21.36
N ASP A 123 7.23 -55.73 22.31
CA ASP A 123 7.08 -56.06 23.74
C ASP A 123 6.06 -55.16 24.46
N GLY A 124 5.44 -54.22 23.74
CA GLY A 124 4.46 -53.27 24.26
C GLY A 124 5.07 -52.02 24.90
N SER A 125 6.40 -51.91 24.97
CA SER A 125 7.04 -50.69 25.46
C SER A 125 6.82 -49.52 24.50
N VAL A 126 6.70 -48.32 25.07
CA VAL A 126 6.39 -47.08 24.34
C VAL A 126 7.53 -46.09 24.54
N GLN A 127 7.99 -45.50 23.44
CA GLN A 127 9.03 -44.48 23.43
C GLN A 127 8.51 -43.22 22.73
N SER A 128 8.81 -42.04 23.28
CA SER A 128 8.45 -40.78 22.63
C SER A 128 9.33 -40.52 21.41
N ILE A 129 8.73 -40.00 20.35
CA ILE A 129 9.48 -39.46 19.22
C ILE A 129 10.14 -38.16 19.67
N SER A 130 11.45 -38.04 19.41
CA SER A 130 12.21 -36.84 19.77
C SER A 130 12.00 -35.72 18.74
N GLY A 131 12.01 -34.47 19.20
CA GLY A 131 11.76 -33.28 18.38
C GLY A 131 10.31 -32.79 18.48
N GLN A 132 10.08 -31.78 19.31
CA GLN A 132 8.83 -31.01 19.29
C GLN A 132 9.10 -29.72 18.52
N GLN A 133 8.18 -29.34 17.64
CA GLN A 133 8.24 -28.06 16.93
C GLN A 133 6.87 -27.41 16.98
N ARG A 134 6.91 -26.12 17.29
CA ARG A 134 5.74 -25.24 17.26
C ARG A 134 5.83 -24.42 16.00
N PHE A 135 4.81 -24.52 15.16
CA PHE A 135 4.72 -23.72 13.95
C PHE A 135 3.79 -22.55 14.21
N PHE A 136 4.15 -21.37 13.72
CA PHE A 136 3.26 -20.23 13.68
C PHE A 136 2.66 -20.14 12.30
N LEU A 137 1.32 -20.11 12.22
CA LEU A 137 0.66 -19.93 10.94
C LEU A 137 0.91 -18.52 10.46
N GLN A 138 1.53 -18.39 9.29
CA GLN A 138 1.59 -17.09 8.64
C GLN A 138 0.21 -16.78 8.05
N PRO A 139 -0.36 -15.59 8.32
CA PRO A 139 -1.58 -15.16 7.66
C PRO A 139 -1.32 -15.14 6.15
N ARG A 140 -2.31 -15.54 5.37
CA ARG A 140 -2.13 -15.62 3.91
C ARG A 140 -1.91 -14.20 3.39
N HIS A 141 -0.73 -13.94 2.83
CA HIS A 141 -0.44 -12.60 2.31
C HIS A 141 -1.25 -12.35 1.04
N LEU A 142 -2.30 -11.54 1.15
CA LEU A 142 -3.07 -11.10 0.00
C LEU A 142 -2.29 -10.01 -0.75
N PRO A 143 -2.05 -10.15 -2.07
CA PRO A 143 -1.41 -9.10 -2.85
C PRO A 143 -2.28 -7.83 -2.86
N ALA A 144 -1.63 -6.67 -2.84
CA ALA A 144 -2.33 -5.39 -2.88
C ALA A 144 -2.88 -5.12 -4.29
N PRO A 145 -4.08 -4.50 -4.43
CA PRO A 145 -4.58 -4.11 -5.74
C PRO A 145 -3.69 -3.07 -6.42
N GLU A 146 -3.60 -3.12 -7.73
CA GLU A 146 -2.90 -2.13 -8.54
C GLU A 146 -3.93 -1.28 -9.30
N PHE A 147 -3.63 0.02 -9.42
CA PHE A 147 -4.48 0.99 -10.09
C PHE A 147 -4.03 1.22 -11.53
N SER A 148 -5.00 1.28 -12.46
CA SER A 148 -4.79 1.70 -13.85
C SER A 148 -5.86 2.72 -14.25
N PRO A 149 -5.51 3.95 -14.68
CA PRO A 149 -4.17 4.53 -14.77
C PRO A 149 -3.44 4.64 -13.42
N ALA A 150 -2.12 4.75 -13.45
CA ALA A 150 -1.27 4.83 -12.25
C ALA A 150 -1.51 6.09 -11.40
N ASP A 151 -1.05 6.08 -10.16
CA ASP A 151 -1.09 7.22 -9.23
C ASP A 151 -0.53 8.50 -9.86
N GLY A 152 -1.18 9.62 -9.60
CA GLY A 152 -0.82 10.92 -10.13
C GLY A 152 -1.33 11.21 -11.54
N SER A 153 -2.12 10.31 -12.14
CA SER A 153 -2.66 10.51 -13.48
C SER A 153 -3.63 11.71 -13.55
N GLU A 154 -3.62 12.38 -14.69
CA GLU A 154 -4.38 13.60 -14.94
C GLU A 154 -5.38 13.41 -16.08
N PHE A 155 -6.53 14.08 -16.02
CA PHE A 155 -7.57 13.99 -17.06
C PHE A 155 -8.38 15.28 -17.18
N THR A 156 -9.06 15.51 -18.30
CA THR A 156 -9.82 16.76 -18.54
C THR A 156 -11.32 16.60 -18.31
N ASP A 157 -11.90 15.48 -18.71
CA ASP A 157 -13.35 15.25 -18.61
C ASP A 157 -13.67 14.09 -17.67
N THR A 158 -13.60 12.86 -18.17
CA THR A 158 -13.75 11.63 -17.39
C THR A 158 -12.53 10.74 -17.54
N MET A 159 -12.13 10.05 -16.47
CA MET A 159 -11.12 8.99 -16.49
C MET A 159 -11.76 7.66 -16.10
N LEU A 160 -11.50 6.61 -16.88
CA LEU A 160 -11.86 5.25 -16.50
C LEU A 160 -10.74 4.69 -15.60
N VAL A 161 -11.09 4.24 -14.40
CA VAL A 161 -10.19 3.62 -13.44
C VAL A 161 -10.50 2.13 -13.36
N GLU A 162 -9.47 1.32 -13.48
CA GLU A 162 -9.47 -0.13 -13.37
C GLU A 162 -8.59 -0.55 -12.18
N LEU A 163 -9.04 -1.56 -11.45
CA LEU A 163 -8.31 -2.19 -10.37
C LEU A 163 -7.99 -3.62 -10.78
N HIS A 164 -6.73 -4.00 -10.71
CA HIS A 164 -6.31 -5.36 -10.99
C HIS A 164 -5.53 -5.92 -9.83
N CYS A 165 -5.62 -7.23 -9.64
CA CYS A 165 -4.77 -7.94 -8.71
C CYS A 165 -4.53 -9.34 -9.29
N CYS A 166 -3.26 -9.68 -9.46
CA CYS A 166 -2.87 -11.00 -9.93
C CYS A 166 -2.86 -11.96 -8.74
N ASP A 167 -3.43 -13.15 -8.92
CA ASP A 167 -3.40 -14.24 -7.93
C ASP A 167 -4.06 -13.94 -6.57
N CYS A 168 -5.01 -13.00 -6.50
CA CYS A 168 -5.81 -12.79 -5.29
C CYS A 168 -6.79 -13.93 -5.08
N ALA A 169 -6.81 -14.48 -3.87
CA ALA A 169 -7.83 -15.40 -3.39
C ALA A 169 -9.01 -14.67 -2.72
N GLY A 170 -9.25 -13.41 -3.09
CA GLY A 170 -10.26 -12.54 -2.48
C GLY A 170 -10.80 -11.50 -3.47
N ASP A 171 -11.77 -10.73 -3.00
CA ASP A 171 -12.45 -9.68 -3.75
C ASP A 171 -11.78 -8.32 -3.52
N ILE A 172 -11.73 -7.49 -4.56
CA ILE A 172 -11.20 -6.12 -4.47
C ILE A 172 -12.30 -5.20 -3.93
N PHE A 173 -11.98 -4.44 -2.89
CA PHE A 173 -12.80 -3.36 -2.38
C PHE A 173 -12.06 -2.04 -2.54
N PHE A 174 -12.81 -0.96 -2.75
CA PHE A 174 -12.25 0.38 -2.88
C PHE A 174 -13.10 1.43 -2.19
N ALA A 175 -12.49 2.58 -1.88
CA ALA A 175 -13.17 3.70 -1.26
C ALA A 175 -12.54 5.04 -1.68
N PHE A 176 -13.32 6.11 -1.56
CA PHE A 176 -12.87 7.48 -1.85
C PHE A 176 -12.32 8.15 -0.58
N GLY A 177 -11.23 8.90 -0.72
CA GLY A 177 -10.58 9.63 0.37
C GLY A 177 -9.28 8.98 0.85
N ALA A 178 -8.58 9.66 1.77
CA ALA A 178 -7.28 9.23 2.27
C ALA A 178 -7.34 8.31 3.51
N ASP A 179 -8.49 8.23 4.18
CA ASP A 179 -8.76 7.30 5.28
C ASP A 179 -10.28 7.10 5.43
N PRO A 180 -10.90 6.34 4.50
CA PRO A 180 -12.33 6.08 4.51
C PRO A 180 -12.68 5.11 5.64
N PRO A 181 -13.78 5.37 6.40
CA PRO A 181 -14.29 4.41 7.35
C PRO A 181 -14.72 3.12 6.63
N ILE A 182 -14.69 1.98 7.33
CA ILE A 182 -14.99 0.66 6.73
C ILE A 182 -16.37 0.59 6.05
N ALA A 183 -17.33 1.40 6.50
CA ALA A 183 -18.67 1.48 5.94
C ALA A 183 -18.73 2.13 4.54
N ASP A 184 -17.69 2.86 4.14
CA ASP A 184 -17.62 3.57 2.86
C ASP A 184 -16.92 2.73 1.75
N TRP A 185 -16.49 1.51 2.08
CA TRP A 185 -15.85 0.60 1.13
C TRP A 185 -16.89 -0.07 0.22
N LEU A 186 -16.58 -0.08 -1.07
CA LEU A 186 -17.42 -0.57 -2.16
C LEU A 186 -16.76 -1.78 -2.81
N TRP A 187 -17.57 -2.75 -3.20
CA TRP A 187 -17.10 -3.90 -3.98
C TRP A 187 -16.77 -3.46 -5.41
N TYR A 188 -15.61 -3.86 -5.92
CA TYR A 188 -15.20 -3.59 -7.28
C TYR A 188 -15.88 -4.55 -8.28
N GLU A 189 -16.82 -4.02 -9.06
CA GLU A 189 -17.56 -4.79 -10.10
C GLU A 189 -16.94 -4.69 -11.50
N GLY A 190 -15.86 -3.92 -11.65
CA GLY A 190 -15.20 -3.64 -12.92
C GLY A 190 -14.84 -2.16 -13.09
N PRO A 191 -14.27 -1.77 -14.23
CA PRO A 191 -13.80 -0.40 -14.45
C PRO A 191 -14.91 0.63 -14.23
N PHE A 192 -14.59 1.72 -13.52
CA PHE A 192 -15.55 2.79 -13.20
C PHE A 192 -14.99 4.17 -13.59
N ALA A 193 -15.89 5.10 -13.92
CA ALA A 193 -15.50 6.43 -14.33
C ALA A 193 -15.43 7.40 -13.16
N ILE A 194 -14.42 8.27 -13.16
CA ILE A 194 -14.32 9.44 -12.30
C ILE A 194 -14.36 10.71 -13.16
N ASP A 195 -14.99 11.75 -12.64
CA ASP A 195 -15.20 13.04 -13.32
C ASP A 195 -14.69 14.23 -12.48
N ASN A 196 -13.99 13.95 -11.38
CA ASN A 196 -13.44 14.94 -10.46
C ASN A 196 -12.09 14.46 -9.90
N SER A 197 -11.27 15.39 -9.42
CA SER A 197 -10.05 15.02 -8.69
C SER A 197 -10.40 14.22 -7.44
N VAL A 198 -9.80 13.05 -7.27
CA VAL A 198 -10.12 12.14 -6.16
C VAL A 198 -8.88 11.43 -5.63
N ILE A 199 -8.95 11.02 -4.37
CA ILE A 199 -8.04 10.03 -3.79
C ILE A 199 -8.85 8.74 -3.70
N LEU A 200 -8.27 7.64 -4.13
CA LEU A 200 -8.85 6.31 -4.06
C LEU A 200 -7.94 5.40 -3.23
N GLN A 201 -8.56 4.54 -2.43
CA GLN A 201 -7.90 3.45 -1.71
C GLN A 201 -8.49 2.12 -2.15
N ALA A 202 -7.67 1.08 -2.17
CA ALA A 202 -8.10 -0.26 -2.54
C ALA A 202 -7.38 -1.33 -1.70
N GLU A 203 -8.10 -2.40 -1.39
CA GLU A 203 -7.65 -3.58 -0.64
C GLU A 203 -8.30 -4.84 -1.23
N VAL A 204 -7.65 -5.99 -1.09
CA VAL A 204 -8.27 -7.30 -1.33
C VAL A 204 -8.75 -7.86 -0.01
N TRP A 205 -10.01 -8.27 0.09
CA TRP A 205 -10.56 -8.94 1.27
C TRP A 205 -10.98 -10.37 0.92
N ASN A 206 -10.83 -11.30 1.85
CA ASN A 206 -11.26 -12.69 1.64
C ASN A 206 -12.36 -13.13 2.63
N GLU A 207 -12.90 -14.32 2.42
CA GLU A 207 -13.98 -14.88 3.25
C GLU A 207 -13.61 -15.12 4.72
N TRP A 208 -12.31 -15.11 5.05
CA TRP A 208 -11.80 -15.29 6.41
C TRP A 208 -11.60 -13.95 7.16
N GLY A 209 -11.94 -12.81 6.53
CA GLY A 209 -11.78 -11.48 7.11
C GLY A 209 -10.34 -10.97 7.11
N GLU A 210 -9.45 -11.58 6.33
CA GLU A 210 -8.11 -11.06 6.09
C GLU A 210 -8.15 -10.02 4.97
N TYR A 211 -7.22 -9.07 5.00
CA TYR A 211 -7.10 -8.02 4.00
C TYR A 211 -5.65 -7.80 3.57
N SER A 212 -5.46 -7.41 2.30
CA SER A 212 -4.14 -7.08 1.75
C SER A 212 -3.57 -5.81 2.37
N ALA A 213 -2.31 -5.51 2.03
CA ALA A 213 -1.83 -4.14 2.15
C ALA A 213 -2.72 -3.18 1.33
N ARG A 214 -2.86 -1.96 1.82
CA ARG A 214 -3.66 -0.91 1.19
C ARG A 214 -2.90 -0.23 0.05
N SER A 215 -3.54 -0.14 -1.10
CA SER A 215 -3.08 0.67 -2.23
C SER A 215 -3.77 2.03 -2.21
N THR A 216 -3.08 3.07 -2.67
CA THR A 216 -3.61 4.44 -2.76
C THR A 216 -3.24 5.07 -4.09
N SER A 217 -4.20 5.74 -4.73
CA SER A 217 -4.01 6.47 -5.98
C SER A 217 -4.70 7.84 -5.92
N ARG A 218 -4.11 8.84 -6.54
CA ARG A 218 -4.57 10.23 -6.63
C ARG A 218 -4.75 10.57 -8.09
N TYR A 219 -5.93 11.04 -8.42
CA TYR A 219 -6.27 11.46 -9.77
C TYR A 219 -6.61 12.94 -9.78
N TYR A 220 -6.14 13.65 -10.80
CA TYR A 220 -6.28 15.10 -10.90
C TYR A 220 -7.06 15.47 -12.15
N ARG A 221 -8.29 15.95 -11.95
CA ARG A 221 -9.04 16.58 -13.03
C ARG A 221 -8.48 17.96 -13.30
N ARG A 222 -8.12 18.18 -14.55
CA ARG A 222 -7.68 19.43 -15.14
C ARG A 222 -8.90 20.15 -15.68
N GLY A 223 -9.40 21.13 -14.93
CA GLY A 223 -10.47 22.00 -15.41
C GLY A 223 -10.03 22.83 -16.63
N GLU A 224 -10.95 23.04 -17.57
CA GLU A 224 -10.85 24.12 -18.55
C GLU A 224 -11.33 25.42 -17.90
N CYS A 225 -10.47 26.42 -17.89
CA CYS A 225 -10.82 27.77 -17.44
C CYS A 225 -10.62 28.73 -18.60
N ARG A 226 -11.66 29.49 -18.92
CA ARG A 226 -11.61 30.50 -19.95
C ARG A 226 -11.35 31.85 -19.31
N LEU A 227 -10.13 32.34 -19.47
CA LEU A 227 -9.82 33.70 -19.05
C LEU A 227 -10.33 34.68 -20.10
N LEU A 228 -11.32 35.47 -19.72
CA LEU A 228 -11.82 36.58 -20.53
C LEU A 228 -10.94 37.81 -20.26
N LEU A 229 -10.14 38.18 -21.25
CA LEU A 229 -9.33 39.39 -21.23
C LEU A 229 -10.11 40.53 -21.87
N GLN A 230 -10.22 41.64 -21.17
CA GLN A 230 -10.74 42.90 -21.73
C GLN A 230 -9.61 43.73 -22.34
N PRO A 231 -9.90 44.63 -23.30
CA PRO A 231 -8.93 45.62 -23.76
C PRO A 231 -8.39 46.43 -22.57
N GLY A 232 -7.07 46.56 -22.48
CA GLY A 232 -6.39 47.19 -21.36
C GLY A 232 -5.73 46.17 -20.42
N TRP A 233 -5.51 46.58 -19.17
CA TRP A 233 -4.84 45.77 -18.16
C TRP A 233 -5.83 44.90 -17.39
N ASN A 234 -5.56 43.60 -17.37
CA ASN A 234 -6.33 42.59 -16.64
C ASN A 234 -5.49 42.14 -15.44
N TRP A 235 -6.01 42.34 -14.24
CA TRP A 235 -5.35 41.93 -13.01
C TRP A 235 -5.69 40.49 -12.67
N PHE A 236 -4.67 39.70 -12.36
CA PHE A 236 -4.82 38.35 -11.84
C PHE A 236 -4.17 38.29 -10.45
N GLY A 237 -5.02 38.39 -9.42
CA GLY A 237 -4.66 38.10 -8.03
C GLY A 237 -4.51 36.58 -7.84
N ASN A 238 -3.54 36.19 -7.00
CA ASN A 238 -3.03 34.82 -6.80
C ASN A 238 -4.01 33.65 -6.99
N GLY A 239 -3.56 32.59 -7.66
CA GLY A 239 -4.13 31.26 -7.47
C GLY A 239 -3.80 30.16 -8.48
N LEU A 240 -3.28 30.50 -9.66
CA LEU A 240 -3.20 29.52 -10.75
C LEU A 240 -1.84 28.81 -10.74
N LEU A 241 -1.83 27.56 -10.27
CA LEU A 241 -0.75 26.62 -10.59
C LEU A 241 -0.97 26.14 -12.02
N LEU A 242 -0.25 26.76 -12.96
CA LEU A 242 -0.31 26.44 -14.37
C LEU A 242 0.87 25.55 -14.79
N PRO A 243 0.65 24.49 -15.57
CA PRO A 243 1.71 23.80 -16.28
C PRO A 243 2.51 24.76 -17.17
N SER A 244 3.80 24.48 -17.40
CA SER A 244 4.67 25.36 -18.19
C SER A 244 4.13 25.69 -19.60
N ALA A 245 3.43 24.74 -20.23
CA ALA A 245 2.78 24.95 -21.52
C ALA A 245 1.68 26.02 -21.47
N GLU A 246 0.90 26.06 -20.39
CA GLU A 246 -0.19 27.03 -20.20
C GLU A 246 0.34 28.40 -19.78
N GLN A 247 1.44 28.41 -19.01
CA GLN A 247 2.17 29.65 -18.73
C GLN A 247 2.67 30.28 -20.04
N GLN A 248 3.14 29.49 -21.00
CA GLN A 248 3.57 30.02 -22.30
C GLN A 248 2.44 30.63 -23.11
N LYS A 249 1.21 30.07 -23.05
CA LYS A 249 0.03 30.68 -23.67
C LYS A 249 -0.21 32.08 -23.11
N LEU A 250 -0.13 32.23 -21.78
CA LEU A 250 -0.23 33.55 -21.16
C LEU A 250 0.91 34.45 -21.60
N LEU A 251 2.18 34.04 -21.47
CA LEU A 251 3.35 34.85 -21.83
C LEU A 251 3.37 35.32 -23.30
N SER A 252 2.75 34.55 -24.21
CA SER A 252 2.57 34.95 -25.61
C SER A 252 1.64 36.17 -25.78
N SER A 253 0.77 36.41 -24.78
CA SER A 253 -0.23 37.49 -24.74
C SER A 253 0.30 38.82 -24.19
N GLN A 254 1.63 39.06 -24.22
CA GLN A 254 2.27 40.26 -23.65
C GLN A 254 2.01 40.44 -22.14
N VAL A 255 2.38 39.45 -21.33
CA VAL A 255 2.27 39.52 -19.86
C VAL A 255 3.35 40.43 -19.28
N TRP A 256 2.95 41.29 -18.34
CA TRP A 256 3.88 42.11 -17.56
C TRP A 256 3.77 41.79 -16.08
N GLN A 257 4.92 41.78 -15.42
CA GLN A 257 5.06 41.54 -14.00
C GLN A 257 5.57 42.81 -13.35
N PHE A 258 4.97 43.17 -12.22
CA PHE A 258 5.50 44.24 -11.39
C PHE A 258 6.72 43.72 -10.64
N CYS A 259 7.88 44.36 -10.80
CA CYS A 259 9.08 44.04 -10.03
C CYS A 259 9.12 44.94 -8.79
N PRO A 260 8.84 44.43 -7.57
CA PRO A 260 8.77 45.27 -6.37
C PRO A 260 10.12 45.93 -6.06
N ARG A 261 11.22 45.21 -6.32
CA ARG A 261 12.59 45.70 -6.09
C ARG A 261 12.93 46.92 -6.94
N ASN A 262 12.46 46.95 -8.19
CA ASN A 262 12.80 48.00 -9.16
C ASN A 262 11.66 49.00 -9.38
N ARG A 263 10.50 48.78 -8.75
CA ARG A 263 9.27 49.57 -8.91
C ARG A 263 8.90 49.82 -10.38
N CYS A 264 9.12 48.82 -11.24
CA CYS A 264 8.86 48.94 -12.66
C CYS A 264 8.16 47.69 -13.20
N TRP A 265 7.48 47.87 -14.34
CA TRP A 265 6.89 46.79 -15.11
C TRP A 265 7.95 46.18 -16.00
N VAL A 266 8.14 44.88 -15.87
CA VAL A 266 9.01 44.11 -16.76
C VAL A 266 8.17 43.09 -17.48
N ARG A 267 8.46 42.87 -18.76
CA ARG A 267 7.84 41.76 -19.50
C ARG A 267 8.20 40.47 -18.76
N ALA A 268 7.18 39.75 -18.33
CA ALA A 268 7.40 38.51 -17.59
C ALA A 268 8.12 37.52 -18.51
N LYS A 269 9.21 36.91 -18.02
CA LYS A 269 9.90 35.81 -18.71
C LYS A 269 9.37 34.45 -18.27
N SER A 270 8.75 34.41 -17.10
CA SER A 270 8.14 33.25 -16.45
C SER A 270 7.00 33.73 -15.55
N ILE A 271 6.04 32.84 -15.28
CA ILE A 271 5.00 33.07 -14.28
C ILE A 271 5.41 32.23 -13.06
N GLU A 272 6.02 32.87 -12.09
CA GLU A 272 6.29 32.24 -10.79
C GLU A 272 4.97 31.98 -10.05
N PRO A 273 4.80 30.79 -9.44
CA PRO A 273 3.68 30.56 -8.54
C PRO A 273 3.61 31.63 -7.45
N ARG A 274 2.40 31.99 -7.01
CA ARG A 274 2.16 32.86 -5.84
C ARG A 274 2.53 34.34 -5.99
N GLN A 275 2.64 34.85 -7.21
CA GLN A 275 2.70 36.29 -7.45
C GLN A 275 1.49 36.76 -8.26
N ALA A 276 1.10 38.01 -8.02
CA ALA A 276 0.10 38.68 -8.84
C ALA A 276 0.74 39.15 -10.15
N TYR A 277 0.00 39.03 -11.25
CA TYR A 277 0.44 39.47 -12.57
C TYR A 277 -0.62 40.32 -13.25
N PHE A 278 -0.18 41.14 -14.19
CA PHE A 278 -1.06 41.91 -15.05
C PHE A 278 -0.87 41.48 -16.50
N ILE A 279 -1.97 41.26 -17.20
CA ILE A 279 -1.96 40.90 -18.62
C ILE A 279 -2.57 42.06 -19.38
N TYR A 280 -1.78 42.67 -20.27
CA TYR A 280 -2.31 43.68 -21.17
C TYR A 280 -2.89 42.99 -22.41
N SER A 281 -4.15 43.27 -22.73
CA SER A 281 -4.74 42.82 -23.99
C SER A 281 -5.13 44.02 -24.85
N VAL A 282 -4.77 43.97 -26.13
CA VAL A 282 -5.11 45.03 -27.10
C VAL A 282 -6.59 45.00 -27.49
N LYS A 283 -7.22 43.83 -27.37
CA LYS A 283 -8.62 43.57 -27.73
C LYS A 283 -9.26 42.61 -26.75
N THR A 284 -10.58 42.47 -26.80
CA THR A 284 -11.24 41.38 -26.09
C THR A 284 -10.71 40.05 -26.62
N ALA A 285 -10.24 39.19 -25.71
CA ALA A 285 -9.68 37.90 -26.05
C ALA A 285 -10.10 36.86 -25.01
N GLU A 286 -10.30 35.62 -25.45
CA GLU A 286 -10.54 34.49 -24.58
C GLU A 286 -9.30 33.60 -24.62
N VAL A 287 -8.68 33.36 -23.46
CA VAL A 287 -7.52 32.48 -23.34
C VAL A 287 -8.00 31.20 -22.65
N PRO A 288 -8.19 30.09 -23.40
CA PRO A 288 -8.52 28.82 -22.80
C PRO A 288 -7.27 28.27 -22.09
N LEU A 289 -7.35 28.22 -20.77
CA LEU A 289 -6.37 27.56 -19.90
C LEU A 289 -6.87 26.17 -19.54
N GLN A 290 -5.96 25.21 -19.52
CA GLN A 290 -6.23 23.86 -19.07
C GLN A 290 -5.34 23.52 -17.87
N GLY A 291 -5.76 22.57 -17.04
CA GLY A 291 -4.90 22.08 -15.96
C GLY A 291 -4.73 23.04 -14.79
N LEU A 292 -5.77 23.82 -14.49
CA LEU A 292 -5.83 24.51 -13.21
C LEU A 292 -5.94 23.49 -12.09
N LEU A 293 -4.94 23.47 -11.20
CA LEU A 293 -5.05 22.77 -9.93
C LEU A 293 -5.87 23.65 -8.98
N PRO A 294 -6.92 23.12 -8.33
CA PRO A 294 -7.51 23.82 -7.20
C PRO A 294 -6.43 24.02 -6.14
N LEU A 295 -6.22 25.26 -5.69
CA LEU A 295 -5.41 25.48 -4.50
C LEU A 295 -6.14 24.84 -3.31
N PRO A 296 -5.44 24.09 -2.46
CA PRO A 296 -6.02 23.61 -1.20
C PRO A 296 -6.65 24.79 -0.44
N GLU A 297 -7.87 24.66 0.05
CA GLU A 297 -8.59 25.74 0.75
C GLU A 297 -7.77 26.33 1.91
N SER A 298 -6.97 25.52 2.59
CA SER A 298 -6.03 25.92 3.65
C SER A 298 -4.91 26.86 3.18
N SER A 299 -4.79 27.10 1.87
CA SER A 299 -3.80 27.96 1.24
C SER A 299 -4.41 29.11 0.43
N ALA A 300 -5.69 29.41 0.59
CA ALA A 300 -6.30 30.61 -0.01
C ALA A 300 -6.16 31.86 0.90
N GLU A 301 -6.31 31.69 2.22
CA GLU A 301 -6.41 32.82 3.16
C GLU A 301 -5.07 33.53 3.46
N ALA A 302 -3.93 32.86 3.30
CA ALA A 302 -2.63 33.44 3.68
C ALA A 302 -1.91 34.20 2.55
N PHE A 303 -2.48 34.33 1.35
CA PHE A 303 -1.66 34.52 0.14
C PHE A 303 -1.94 35.74 -0.75
N SER A 304 -2.91 36.59 -0.48
CA SER A 304 -3.04 37.81 -1.29
C SER A 304 -2.67 39.09 -0.56
N GLY A 305 -3.10 39.36 0.67
CA GLY A 305 -2.84 40.67 1.31
C GLY A 305 -3.23 41.89 0.45
N TRP A 306 -3.93 41.69 -0.68
CA TRP A 306 -4.31 42.74 -1.61
C TRP A 306 -5.83 42.80 -1.68
N GLN A 307 -6.42 43.92 -1.25
CA GLN A 307 -7.86 44.16 -1.36
C GLN A 307 -8.12 45.22 -2.45
N PRO A 308 -8.92 44.91 -3.49
CA PRO A 308 -9.38 45.92 -4.43
C PRO A 308 -10.42 46.81 -3.74
N GLN A 309 -10.20 48.13 -3.73
CA GLN A 309 -11.20 49.10 -3.27
C GLN A 309 -11.58 50.04 -4.41
N LEU A 310 -12.89 50.30 -4.53
CA LEU A 310 -13.40 51.37 -5.37
C LEU A 310 -12.83 52.71 -4.87
N LEU A 311 -12.36 53.59 -5.77
CA LEU A 311 -12.01 54.96 -5.38
C LEU A 311 -13.27 55.66 -4.84
N ASP A 312 -13.34 55.86 -3.53
CA ASP A 312 -14.21 56.86 -2.92
C ASP A 312 -13.38 58.13 -2.69
N CYS A 313 -13.86 59.27 -3.17
CA CYS A 313 -13.16 60.55 -3.19
C CYS A 313 -12.82 61.10 -1.79
N SER A 314 -13.29 60.44 -0.73
CA SER A 314 -13.07 60.78 0.68
C SER A 314 -11.89 60.06 1.32
N CYS A 315 -11.19 59.16 0.61
CA CYS A 315 -10.09 58.37 1.15
C CYS A 315 -8.83 59.22 1.43
N THR A 316 -8.56 59.56 2.69
CA THR A 316 -7.23 60.05 3.11
C THR A 316 -6.26 58.87 3.19
N ALA A 317 -5.62 58.52 2.07
CA ALA A 317 -4.71 57.37 2.01
C ALA A 317 -3.23 57.77 2.16
N GLU A 318 -2.50 56.98 2.96
CA GLU A 318 -1.05 56.78 2.80
C GLU A 318 -0.75 56.12 1.43
N GLN A 319 0.53 56.18 1.02
CA GLN A 319 1.06 55.87 -0.32
C GLN A 319 0.34 54.72 -1.05
N GLY A 320 -0.13 54.98 -2.28
CA GLY A 320 -0.78 53.97 -3.13
C GLY A 320 -0.52 54.20 -4.63
N TRP A 321 -1.08 53.32 -5.46
CA TRP A 321 -0.99 53.40 -6.92
C TRP A 321 -2.37 53.53 -7.53
N VAL A 322 -2.52 54.44 -8.50
CA VAL A 322 -3.77 54.66 -9.22
C VAL A 322 -3.54 54.46 -10.71
N TRP A 323 -4.52 53.81 -11.36
CA TRP A 323 -4.57 53.64 -12.80
C TRP A 323 -5.35 54.76 -13.47
N LEU A 324 -4.68 55.60 -14.27
CA LEU A 324 -5.30 56.71 -15.01
C LEU A 324 -4.70 56.81 -16.42
N ASN A 325 -5.56 56.97 -17.43
CA ASN A 325 -5.17 57.22 -18.83
C ASN A 325 -4.09 56.26 -19.35
N ASP A 326 -4.33 54.96 -19.20
CA ASP A 326 -3.42 53.91 -19.63
C ASP A 326 -2.01 53.91 -18.97
N SER A 327 -1.89 54.52 -17.79
CA SER A 327 -0.63 54.54 -17.04
C SER A 327 -0.85 54.37 -15.52
N TYR A 328 0.09 53.69 -14.86
CA TYR A 328 0.19 53.68 -13.39
C TYR A 328 1.01 54.87 -12.93
N SER A 329 0.49 55.63 -11.98
CA SER A 329 1.24 56.68 -11.29
C SER A 329 1.23 56.43 -9.78
N SER A 330 2.40 56.54 -9.15
CA SER A 330 2.48 56.63 -7.69
C SER A 330 1.95 57.99 -7.26
N PHE A 331 1.06 58.04 -6.29
CA PHE A 331 0.67 59.32 -5.70
C PHE A 331 1.27 59.48 -4.31
N ASP A 332 1.65 60.70 -3.99
CA ASP A 332 2.04 61.13 -2.65
C ASP A 332 0.96 62.09 -2.13
N GLN A 333 0.77 62.14 -0.81
CA GLN A 333 -0.43 62.61 -0.09
C GLN A 333 -1.03 63.99 -0.49
N ASN A 334 -0.35 64.81 -1.29
CA ASN A 334 -0.65 66.23 -1.44
C ASN A 334 -1.24 66.69 -2.79
N ASN A 335 -1.53 65.82 -3.76
CA ASN A 335 -1.97 66.28 -5.10
C ASN A 335 -3.00 65.42 -5.84
N PHE A 336 -3.72 64.53 -5.16
CA PHE A 336 -4.68 63.65 -5.84
C PHE A 336 -6.11 64.23 -5.81
N GLN A 337 -6.46 64.97 -6.85
CA GLN A 337 -7.86 65.25 -7.21
C GLN A 337 -8.11 64.72 -8.62
N THR A 338 -9.02 63.75 -8.76
CA THR A 338 -9.42 63.25 -10.07
C THR A 338 -10.94 63.22 -10.15
N ASP A 339 -11.52 63.88 -11.15
CA ASP A 339 -12.96 63.89 -11.41
C ASP A 339 -13.45 62.59 -12.08
N ARG A 340 -12.70 61.49 -11.98
CA ARG A 340 -12.95 60.24 -12.73
C ARG A 340 -12.83 59.00 -11.84
N PRO A 341 -13.65 57.97 -12.08
CA PRO A 341 -13.58 56.71 -11.34
C PRO A 341 -12.30 55.94 -11.69
N GLY A 342 -11.63 55.42 -10.68
CA GLY A 342 -10.47 54.54 -10.81
C GLY A 342 -10.48 53.44 -9.75
N TRP A 343 -9.44 52.61 -9.75
CA TRP A 343 -9.25 51.55 -8.77
C TRP A 343 -7.97 51.79 -7.99
N ILE A 344 -8.03 51.62 -6.66
CA ILE A 344 -6.84 51.57 -5.79
C ILE A 344 -6.64 50.11 -5.41
N PHE A 345 -5.42 49.62 -5.63
CA PHE A 345 -4.98 48.34 -5.12
C PHE A 345 -4.11 48.62 -3.89
N ARG A 346 -4.47 48.05 -2.74
CA ARG A 346 -3.70 48.17 -1.49
C ARG A 346 -3.05 46.85 -1.17
N ALA A 347 -1.77 46.86 -0.79
CA ALA A 347 -1.17 45.77 -0.03
C ALA A 347 -1.41 46.07 1.46
N GLU A 348 -1.93 45.11 2.22
CA GLU A 348 -1.90 45.09 3.68
C GLU A 348 -0.54 44.63 4.20
#